data_AF-A0A367KWS6-F1
#
_entry.id   AF-A0A367KWS6-F1
#
_cell.length_a   1.000
_cell.length_b   1.000
_cell.length_c   1.000
_cell.angle_alpha   90.00
_cell.angle_beta   90.00
_cell.angle_gamma   90.00
#
_symmetry.space_group_name_H-M   'P 1'
#
loop_
_entity.id
_entity.type
_entity.pdbx_description
1 polymer ?
#
loop_
_entity_poly.entity_id
_entity_poly.type
_entity_poly.pdbx_seq_one_letter_code
_entity_poly.pdbx_strand_id
1 'polypeptide(L)'
;SKNHSKGFSRQLLDIVESRTFWTSIFLEDIEREYSWDVSRALRQYVYGAILANSGQLLTFSIDEYVREKQHLEAIKVKGTSLQDFYEAHASSQEVLAQFDVSIHPFILCLRYMIHHCSQSIPQGGRLLNYEVVGIVISTLRSLAPKIGFPEHQMTMPSVPSLKKRSVHLASQFQSVIYSSYLLSQILDMPHYMQLPGILARLYHGTYFHYYIDLARNGASIGKMLLGTSDKFKLFFCSVYKVILADLEQDVQPVFDYRLEQQDLLDQKPKRLHPNPHESVKKKKKKNTISKADIKNTNAFNVLSFGCTFDE
;
A
#
# COMPACT_ATOMS: atom_id res chain seq x y z
N SER A 1 6.13 -40.79 3.55
CA SER A 1 5.58 -39.46 3.88
C SER A 1 6.74 -38.53 4.17
N LYS A 2 7.26 -37.82 3.16
CA LYS A 2 8.36 -36.86 3.34
C LYS A 2 7.75 -35.50 3.66
N ASN A 3 8.31 -34.80 4.63
CA ASN A 3 7.81 -33.54 5.19
C ASN A 3 7.78 -32.40 4.14
N HIS A 4 6.69 -32.27 3.41
CA HIS A 4 6.45 -31.16 2.47
C HIS A 4 6.04 -29.83 3.17
N SER A 5 5.96 -29.81 4.50
CA SER A 5 5.49 -28.68 5.32
C SER A 5 6.57 -28.02 6.18
N LYS A 6 7.82 -28.50 6.15
CA LYS A 6 8.94 -27.88 6.89
C LYS A 6 9.32 -26.56 6.20
N GLY A 7 8.63 -25.48 6.53
CA GLY A 7 8.93 -24.13 6.02
C GLY A 7 7.72 -23.19 5.93
N PHE A 8 6.50 -23.73 5.97
CA PHE A 8 5.31 -22.90 5.91
C PHE A 8 5.03 -22.20 7.24
N SER A 9 4.65 -20.92 7.16
CA SER A 9 4.09 -20.21 8.30
C SER A 9 2.76 -20.81 8.71
N ARG A 10 2.32 -20.53 9.94
CA ARG A 10 1.02 -20.97 10.44
C ARG A 10 -0.12 -20.61 9.49
N GLN A 11 -0.10 -19.40 8.93
CA GLN A 11 -1.12 -18.93 7.99
C GLN A 11 -1.16 -19.77 6.71
N LEU A 12 0.00 -20.15 6.18
CA LEU A 12 0.09 -21.03 5.02
C LEU A 12 -0.39 -22.45 5.34
N LEU A 13 -0.05 -22.97 6.51
CA LEU A 13 -0.55 -24.26 6.98
C LEU A 13 -2.07 -24.24 7.16
N ASP A 14 -2.64 -23.16 7.70
CA ASP A 14 -4.08 -22.98 7.83
C ASP A 14 -4.75 -23.02 6.44
N ILE A 15 -4.20 -22.34 5.44
CA ILE A 15 -4.70 -22.37 4.05
C ILE A 15 -4.62 -23.79 3.45
N VAL A 16 -3.50 -24.49 3.66
CA VAL A 16 -3.30 -25.86 3.17
C VAL A 16 -4.31 -26.82 3.78
N GLU A 17 -4.53 -26.73 5.09
CA GLU A 17 -5.39 -27.64 5.85
C GLU A 17 -6.87 -27.34 5.61
N SER A 18 -7.28 -26.08 5.76
CA SER A 18 -8.69 -25.69 5.69
C SER A 18 -9.17 -25.35 4.29
N ARG A 19 -8.26 -25.31 3.30
CA ARG A 19 -8.54 -24.86 1.92
C ARG A 19 -9.26 -23.52 1.86
N THR A 20 -8.99 -22.66 2.83
CA THR A 20 -9.69 -21.40 3.02
C THR A 20 -8.68 -20.29 3.19
N PHE A 21 -8.91 -19.16 2.52
CA PHE A 21 -8.18 -17.93 2.79
C PHE A 21 -9.10 -16.94 3.51
N TRP A 22 -8.73 -16.64 4.76
CA TRP A 22 -9.40 -15.60 5.54
C TRP A 22 -8.75 -14.25 5.24
N THR A 23 -9.51 -13.36 4.63
CA THR A 23 -9.04 -12.00 4.41
C THR A 23 -9.04 -11.20 5.71
N SER A 24 -8.08 -10.28 5.82
CA SER A 24 -8.17 -9.21 6.81
C SER A 24 -9.34 -8.30 6.46
N ILE A 25 -10.14 -7.91 7.46
CA ILE A 25 -11.25 -6.97 7.27
C ILE A 25 -10.66 -5.56 7.23
N PHE A 26 -10.68 -4.94 6.07
CA PHE A 26 -10.26 -3.55 5.89
C PHE A 26 -11.45 -2.60 5.79
N LEU A 27 -11.25 -1.36 6.23
CA LEU A 27 -12.15 -0.25 5.90
C LEU A 27 -11.78 0.24 4.50
N GLU A 28 -12.72 0.18 3.57
CA GLU A 28 -12.47 0.45 2.15
C GLU A 28 -13.57 1.31 1.53
N ASP A 29 -13.24 1.96 0.42
CA ASP A 29 -14.21 2.61 -0.44
C ASP A 29 -14.86 1.57 -1.37
N ILE A 30 -16.16 1.30 -1.18
CA ILE A 30 -16.92 0.33 -1.97
C ILE A 30 -17.13 0.75 -3.44
N GLU A 31 -16.89 2.02 -3.76
CA GLU A 31 -17.03 2.56 -5.12
C GLU A 31 -15.75 2.35 -5.95
N ARG A 32 -14.72 1.75 -5.35
CA ARG A 32 -13.41 1.54 -5.95
C ARG A 32 -13.01 0.08 -5.90
N GLU A 33 -11.98 -0.25 -6.66
CA GLU A 33 -11.38 -1.58 -6.67
C GLU A 33 -10.86 -1.96 -5.28
N TYR A 34 -11.36 -3.06 -4.73
CA TYR A 34 -11.05 -3.49 -3.37
C TYR A 34 -9.59 -3.91 -3.22
N SER A 35 -9.03 -3.78 -2.01
CA SER A 35 -7.73 -4.38 -1.65
C SER A 35 -7.64 -5.85 -2.02
N TRP A 36 -8.77 -6.52 -1.93
CA TRP A 36 -8.98 -7.88 -2.34
C TRP A 36 -8.68 -8.14 -3.82
N ASP A 37 -9.18 -7.28 -4.71
CA ASP A 37 -8.96 -7.40 -6.14
C ASP A 37 -7.50 -7.04 -6.47
N VAL A 38 -6.99 -5.96 -5.89
CA VAL A 38 -5.60 -5.49 -6.11
C VAL A 38 -4.58 -6.57 -5.78
N SER A 39 -4.80 -7.36 -4.72
CA SER A 39 -3.85 -8.40 -4.30
C SER A 39 -4.20 -9.81 -4.82
N ARG A 40 -5.22 -9.95 -5.68
CA ARG A 40 -5.73 -11.25 -6.16
C ARG A 40 -4.64 -12.07 -6.85
N ALA A 41 -3.89 -11.47 -7.79
CA ALA A 41 -2.88 -12.20 -8.55
C ALA A 41 -1.80 -12.81 -7.63
N LEU A 42 -1.33 -12.05 -6.63
CA LEU A 42 -0.37 -12.54 -5.63
C LEU A 42 -0.92 -13.72 -4.83
N ARG A 43 -2.20 -13.67 -4.41
CA ARG A 43 -2.83 -14.80 -3.71
C ARG A 43 -3.01 -16.02 -4.61
N GLN A 44 -3.36 -15.82 -5.88
CA GLN A 44 -3.44 -16.92 -6.84
C GLN A 44 -2.08 -17.61 -7.05
N TYR A 45 -0.97 -16.85 -7.06
CA TYR A 45 0.37 -17.43 -7.06
C TYR A 45 0.68 -18.19 -5.78
N VAL A 46 0.25 -17.69 -4.61
CA VAL A 46 0.34 -18.42 -3.33
C VAL A 46 -0.36 -19.78 -3.44
N TYR A 47 -1.59 -19.82 -3.96
CA TYR A 47 -2.33 -21.08 -4.11
C TYR A 47 -1.69 -22.02 -5.12
N GLY A 48 -1.18 -21.48 -6.24
CA GLY A 48 -0.47 -22.25 -7.26
C GLY A 48 0.84 -22.86 -6.74
N ALA A 49 1.57 -22.12 -5.91
CA ALA A 49 2.81 -22.59 -5.30
C ALA A 49 2.56 -23.65 -4.20
N ILE A 50 1.51 -23.49 -3.39
CA ILE A 50 1.04 -24.53 -2.44
C ILE A 50 0.70 -25.83 -3.19
N LEU A 51 0.00 -25.70 -4.32
CA LEU A 51 -0.37 -26.79 -5.21
C LEU A 51 0.85 -27.56 -5.72
N ALA A 52 1.81 -26.84 -6.30
CA ALA A 52 3.04 -27.41 -6.82
C ALA A 52 3.82 -28.16 -5.72
N ASN A 53 3.92 -27.58 -4.53
CA ASN A 53 4.64 -28.16 -3.40
C ASN A 53 3.93 -29.37 -2.77
N SER A 54 2.61 -29.48 -2.90
CA SER A 54 1.81 -30.58 -2.35
C SER A 54 1.67 -31.78 -3.30
N GLY A 55 2.11 -31.67 -4.56
CA GLY A 55 2.04 -32.75 -5.55
C GLY A 55 0.60 -33.12 -5.97
N GLN A 56 -0.40 -32.29 -5.64
CA GLN A 56 -1.80 -32.51 -6.01
C GLN A 56 -2.07 -31.87 -7.38
N LEU A 57 -2.36 -32.67 -8.40
CA LEU A 57 -2.19 -32.21 -9.78
C LEU A 57 -3.40 -31.51 -10.44
N LEU A 58 -4.66 -31.58 -9.97
CA LEU A 58 -5.76 -31.18 -10.88
C LEU A 58 -6.99 -30.45 -10.33
N THR A 59 -7.21 -30.25 -9.02
CA THR A 59 -8.49 -29.65 -8.53
C THR A 59 -8.42 -28.81 -7.25
N PHE A 60 -7.25 -28.28 -6.88
CA PHE A 60 -7.17 -27.45 -5.67
C PHE A 60 -7.73 -26.05 -5.97
N SER A 61 -8.87 -25.78 -5.36
CA SER A 61 -9.46 -24.44 -5.26
C SER A 61 -9.44 -24.04 -3.80
N ILE A 62 -9.14 -22.78 -3.55
CA ILE A 62 -9.25 -22.18 -2.24
C ILE A 62 -10.59 -21.45 -2.19
N ASP A 63 -11.35 -21.70 -1.13
CA ASP A 63 -12.53 -20.90 -0.81
C ASP A 63 -12.03 -19.60 -0.19
N GLU A 64 -12.21 -18.51 -0.90
CA GLU A 64 -11.91 -17.19 -0.38
C GLU A 64 -13.20 -16.52 0.13
N TYR A 65 -13.18 -16.02 1.37
CA TYR A 65 -14.35 -15.34 1.95
C TYR A 65 -14.24 -13.83 1.74
N VAL A 66 -15.07 -13.30 0.85
CA VAL A 66 -15.08 -11.89 0.45
C VAL A 66 -16.29 -11.21 1.06
N ARG A 67 -16.12 -9.97 1.48
CA ARG A 67 -17.25 -9.15 1.94
C ARG A 67 -17.95 -8.55 0.73
N GLU A 68 -19.18 -9.00 0.46
CA GLU A 68 -20.07 -8.35 -0.49
C GLU A 68 -21.16 -7.58 0.28
N LYS A 69 -21.05 -6.25 0.32
CA LYS A 69 -21.93 -5.35 1.09
C LYS A 69 -21.95 -5.71 2.59
N GLN A 70 -23.02 -6.39 3.04
CA GLN A 70 -23.24 -6.79 4.43
C GLN A 70 -23.02 -8.29 4.67
N HIS A 71 -22.70 -9.07 3.64
CA HIS A 71 -22.57 -10.51 3.72
C HIS A 71 -21.13 -10.95 3.41
N LEU A 72 -20.75 -12.11 3.96
CA LEU A 72 -19.56 -12.84 3.56
C LEU A 72 -19.98 -13.87 2.51
N GLU A 73 -19.38 -13.79 1.33
CA GLU A 73 -19.57 -14.76 0.26
C GLU A 73 -18.29 -15.59 0.10
N ALA A 74 -18.45 -16.90 -0.05
CA ALA A 74 -17.34 -17.79 -0.38
C ALA A 74 -17.22 -17.90 -1.90
N ILE A 75 -16.10 -17.43 -2.45
CA ILE A 75 -15.77 -17.60 -3.86
C ILE A 75 -14.68 -18.65 -4.03
N LYS A 76 -14.82 -19.51 -5.04
CA LYS A 76 -13.79 -20.51 -5.38
C LYS A 76 -12.74 -19.91 -6.29
N VAL A 77 -11.51 -19.84 -5.81
CA VAL A 77 -10.38 -19.30 -6.58
C VAL A 77 -9.36 -20.39 -6.85
N LYS A 78 -8.92 -20.45 -8.10
CA LYS A 78 -7.87 -21.38 -8.55
C LYS A 78 -6.50 -20.73 -8.38
N GLY A 79 -5.51 -21.55 -8.05
CA GLY A 79 -4.12 -21.13 -8.10
C GLY A 79 -3.63 -20.95 -9.53
N THR A 80 -2.69 -20.03 -9.71
CA THR A 80 -2.03 -19.77 -10.98
C THR A 80 -0.55 -20.14 -10.85
N SER A 81 0.03 -20.74 -11.88
CA SER A 81 1.47 -21.01 -11.93
C SER A 81 2.25 -19.69 -11.88
N LEU A 82 3.15 -19.57 -10.90
CA LEU A 82 4.11 -18.47 -10.87
C LEU A 82 5.26 -18.78 -11.83
N GLN A 83 5.59 -17.82 -12.70
CA GLN A 83 6.76 -17.92 -13.57
C GLN A 83 8.01 -17.40 -12.85
N ASP A 84 7.96 -16.17 -12.33
CA ASP A 84 9.02 -15.56 -11.53
C ASP A 84 8.45 -14.57 -10.48
N PHE A 85 9.10 -14.48 -9.32
CA PHE A 85 8.66 -13.62 -8.22
C PHE A 85 8.81 -12.12 -8.51
N TYR A 86 9.90 -11.72 -9.19
CA TYR A 86 10.14 -10.31 -9.52
C TYR A 86 9.23 -9.87 -10.65
N GLU A 87 9.03 -10.71 -11.66
CA GLU A 87 8.07 -10.46 -12.73
C GLU A 87 6.65 -10.30 -12.18
N ALA A 88 6.26 -11.12 -11.20
CA ALA A 88 4.98 -10.96 -10.52
C ALA A 88 4.82 -9.61 -9.82
N HIS A 89 5.91 -8.88 -9.54
CA HIS A 89 5.91 -7.52 -8.99
C HIS A 89 6.29 -6.45 -10.01
N ALA A 90 6.20 -6.77 -11.31
CA ALA A 90 6.61 -5.89 -12.40
C ALA A 90 8.04 -5.34 -12.19
N SER A 91 8.98 -6.21 -11.82
CA SER A 91 10.35 -5.85 -11.46
C SER A 91 11.36 -6.93 -11.90
N SER A 92 12.63 -6.70 -11.62
CA SER A 92 13.72 -7.64 -11.87
C SER A 92 14.79 -7.55 -10.78
N GLN A 93 15.72 -8.51 -10.75
CA GLN A 93 16.83 -8.48 -9.80
C GLN A 93 17.77 -7.30 -10.05
N GLU A 94 17.98 -6.93 -11.32
CA GLU A 94 18.85 -5.84 -11.74
C GLU A 94 18.35 -4.49 -11.21
N VAL A 95 17.02 -4.29 -11.22
CA VAL A 95 16.37 -3.09 -10.68
C VAL A 95 16.69 -2.91 -9.18
N LEU A 96 16.79 -4.02 -8.44
CA LEU A 96 17.02 -4.05 -7.00
C LEU A 96 18.49 -4.09 -6.60
N ALA A 97 19.38 -4.51 -7.49
CA ALA A 97 20.79 -4.81 -7.19
C ALA A 97 21.57 -3.64 -6.55
N GLN A 98 21.13 -2.40 -6.79
CA GLN A 98 21.78 -1.20 -6.25
C GLN A 98 21.37 -0.85 -4.81
N PHE A 99 20.43 -1.58 -4.20
CA PHE A 99 19.95 -1.32 -2.85
C PHE A 99 20.19 -2.48 -1.88
N ASP A 100 20.26 -2.14 -0.60
CA ASP A 100 20.22 -3.12 0.49
C ASP A 100 18.94 -3.95 0.45
N VAL A 101 19.07 -5.25 0.73
CA VAL A 101 17.95 -6.22 0.74
C VAL A 101 16.78 -5.80 1.61
N SER A 102 17.02 -4.98 2.64
CA SER A 102 16.00 -4.45 3.54
C SER A 102 14.98 -3.54 2.86
N ILE A 103 15.30 -2.95 1.70
CA ILE A 103 14.35 -2.09 0.95
C ILE A 103 13.63 -2.84 -0.17
N HIS A 104 14.14 -3.99 -0.61
CA HIS A 104 13.58 -4.72 -1.74
C HIS A 104 12.08 -5.02 -1.58
N PRO A 105 11.59 -5.46 -0.39
CA PRO A 105 10.16 -5.66 -0.17
C PRO A 105 9.30 -4.44 -0.50
N PHE A 106 9.76 -3.26 -0.09
CA PHE A 106 9.03 -2.03 -0.33
C PHE A 106 8.95 -1.70 -1.83
N ILE A 107 10.09 -1.76 -2.52
CA ILE A 107 10.15 -1.49 -3.96
C ILE A 107 9.22 -2.44 -4.72
N LEU A 108 9.30 -3.75 -4.43
CA LEU A 108 8.49 -4.77 -5.09
C LEU A 108 6.99 -4.57 -4.84
N CYS A 109 6.57 -4.37 -3.59
CA CYS A 109 5.16 -4.13 -3.28
C CYS A 109 4.60 -2.90 -3.99
N LEU A 110 5.35 -1.79 -4.01
CA LEU A 110 4.85 -0.57 -4.63
C LEU A 110 4.85 -0.66 -6.17
N ARG A 111 5.87 -1.29 -6.78
CA ARG A 111 5.89 -1.57 -8.22
C ARG A 111 4.71 -2.45 -8.65
N TYR A 112 4.46 -3.53 -7.90
CA TYR A 112 3.27 -4.38 -8.11
C TYR A 112 1.98 -3.54 -8.07
N MET A 113 1.82 -2.73 -7.02
CA MET A 113 0.60 -1.96 -6.83
C MET A 113 0.39 -0.92 -7.93
N ILE A 114 1.46 -0.23 -8.37
CA ILE A 114 1.41 0.71 -9.50
C ILE A 114 0.98 -0.01 -10.77
N HIS A 115 1.65 -1.11 -11.11
CA HIS A 115 1.37 -1.86 -12.32
C HIS A 115 -0.04 -2.46 -12.31
N HIS A 116 -0.45 -3.12 -11.23
CA HIS A 116 -1.79 -3.71 -11.15
C HIS A 116 -2.88 -2.63 -11.28
N CYS A 117 -2.78 -1.55 -10.50
CA CYS A 117 -3.75 -0.47 -10.54
C CYS A 117 -3.80 0.27 -11.90
N SER A 118 -2.74 0.20 -12.71
CA SER A 118 -2.73 0.77 -14.06
C SER A 118 -3.52 -0.03 -15.08
N GLN A 119 -3.58 -1.35 -14.89
CA GLN A 119 -4.34 -2.28 -15.72
C GLN A 119 -5.83 -2.36 -15.34
N SER A 120 -6.18 -1.92 -14.13
CA SER A 120 -7.57 -1.83 -13.66
C SER A 120 -8.40 -0.83 -14.48
N ILE A 121 -9.72 -1.08 -14.57
CA ILE A 121 -10.76 -0.44 -15.40
C ILE A 121 -10.48 1.05 -15.76
N PRO A 122 -10.81 1.53 -16.99
CA PRO A 122 -10.13 2.66 -17.65
C PRO A 122 -10.22 4.04 -16.98
N GLN A 123 -10.99 4.22 -15.90
CA GLN A 123 -11.26 5.51 -15.29
C GLN A 123 -11.25 5.41 -13.75
N GLY A 124 -10.05 5.47 -13.15
CA GLY A 124 -9.90 5.69 -11.70
C GLY A 124 -9.13 4.64 -10.90
N GLY A 125 -8.58 3.61 -11.56
CA GLY A 125 -7.73 2.60 -10.91
C GLY A 125 -6.32 3.10 -10.59
N ARG A 126 -5.70 3.86 -11.53
CA ARG A 126 -4.31 4.33 -11.43
C ARG A 126 -4.04 5.08 -10.12
N LEU A 127 -2.86 4.86 -9.57
CA LEU A 127 -2.36 5.66 -8.47
C LEU A 127 -2.05 7.07 -8.95
N LEU A 128 -2.41 8.06 -8.14
CA LEU A 128 -2.05 9.45 -8.39
C LEU A 128 -0.59 9.64 -7.99
N ASN A 129 0.17 10.45 -8.72
CA ASN A 129 1.60 10.57 -8.44
C ASN A 129 1.93 11.13 -7.04
N TYR A 130 1.05 11.94 -6.44
CA TYR A 130 1.18 12.35 -5.04
C TYR A 130 0.93 11.19 -4.05
N GLU A 131 0.10 10.21 -4.42
CA GLU A 131 -0.13 9.01 -3.61
C GLU A 131 1.16 8.19 -3.56
N VAL A 132 1.80 7.99 -4.72
CA VAL A 132 3.10 7.31 -4.80
C VAL A 132 4.15 8.03 -3.95
N VAL A 133 4.29 9.35 -4.08
CA VAL A 133 5.21 10.15 -3.25
C VAL A 133 4.91 9.97 -1.76
N GLY A 134 3.65 10.05 -1.35
CA GLY A 134 3.24 9.90 0.05
C GLY A 134 3.53 8.49 0.60
N ILE A 135 3.27 7.43 -0.18
CA ILE A 135 3.61 6.05 0.19
C ILE A 135 5.13 5.91 0.36
N VAL A 136 5.93 6.45 -0.57
CA VAL A 136 7.39 6.36 -0.52
C VAL A 136 7.94 7.07 0.72
N ILE A 137 7.55 8.33 0.95
CA ILE A 137 8.04 9.08 2.12
C ILE A 137 7.62 8.41 3.43
N SER A 138 6.36 8.01 3.55
CA SER A 138 5.85 7.37 4.78
C SER A 138 6.56 6.05 5.08
N THR A 139 6.75 5.20 4.07
CA THR A 139 7.38 3.89 4.23
C THR A 139 8.87 4.02 4.49
N LEU A 140 9.59 4.88 3.75
CA LEU A 140 11.02 5.10 3.99
C LEU A 140 11.31 5.69 5.37
N ARG A 141 10.45 6.59 5.88
CA ARG A 141 10.60 7.11 7.24
C ARG A 141 10.34 6.04 8.29
N SER A 142 9.38 5.16 8.07
CA SER A 142 9.11 4.02 8.95
C SER A 142 10.28 3.02 8.94
N LEU A 143 10.86 2.77 7.77
CA LEU A 143 12.00 1.86 7.58
C LEU A 143 13.34 2.46 8.01
N ALA A 144 13.46 3.79 8.13
CA ALA A 144 14.73 4.49 8.38
C ALA A 144 15.65 3.80 9.41
N PRO A 145 15.17 3.34 10.59
CA PRO A 145 16.04 2.70 11.58
C PRO A 145 16.59 1.35 11.17
N LYS A 146 15.94 0.68 10.21
CA LYS A 146 16.37 -0.61 9.64
C LYS A 146 17.33 -0.47 8.47
N ILE A 147 17.28 0.67 7.76
CA ILE A 147 18.15 0.96 6.60
C ILE A 147 19.29 1.92 6.95
N GLY A 148 19.67 1.99 8.24
CA GLY A 148 20.86 2.73 8.68
C GLY A 148 20.70 4.25 8.79
N PHE A 149 19.47 4.75 8.81
CA PHE A 149 19.18 6.17 9.03
C PHE A 149 18.61 6.40 10.44
N PRO A 150 18.95 7.53 11.09
CA PRO A 150 18.43 7.84 12.41
C PRO A 150 16.91 7.98 12.39
N GLU A 151 16.25 7.47 13.43
CA GLU A 151 14.83 7.72 13.69
C GLU A 151 14.67 9.17 14.15
N HIS A 152 14.55 10.10 13.22
CA HIS A 152 14.17 11.46 13.58
C HIS A 152 12.69 11.46 13.93
N GLN A 153 12.41 11.60 15.23
CA GLN A 153 11.06 11.85 15.72
C GLN A 153 10.56 13.17 15.14
N MET A 154 9.81 13.10 14.04
CA MET A 154 8.97 14.24 13.68
C MET A 154 7.85 14.33 14.69
N THR A 155 7.54 15.54 15.14
CA THR A 155 6.25 15.84 15.78
C THR A 155 5.15 15.63 14.75
N MET A 156 4.67 14.38 14.68
CA MET A 156 3.48 14.03 13.92
C MET A 156 2.26 14.64 14.62
N PRO A 157 1.21 15.04 13.87
CA PRO A 157 -0.07 15.30 14.50
C PRO A 157 -0.51 14.04 15.25
N SER A 158 -1.05 14.23 16.46
CA SER A 158 -1.50 13.12 17.32
C SER A 158 -2.58 12.26 16.66
N VAL A 159 -3.33 12.82 15.70
CA VAL A 159 -4.30 12.11 14.86
C VAL A 159 -4.23 12.65 13.43
N PRO A 160 -3.84 11.84 12.42
CA PRO A 160 -3.87 12.26 11.03
C PRO A 160 -5.32 12.33 10.52
N SER A 161 -5.58 13.19 9.52
CA SER A 161 -6.89 13.26 8.86
C SER A 161 -7.15 11.98 8.07
N LEU A 162 -8.16 11.21 8.46
CA LEU A 162 -8.56 9.97 7.79
C LEU A 162 -9.52 10.26 6.64
N LYS A 163 -8.94 10.54 5.46
CA LYS A 163 -9.72 10.70 4.22
C LYS A 163 -10.07 9.34 3.61
N LYS A 164 -11.28 9.21 3.05
CA LYS A 164 -11.80 7.97 2.42
C LYS A 164 -10.77 7.29 1.52
N ARG A 165 -10.21 8.06 0.57
CA ARG A 165 -9.20 7.56 -0.37
C ARG A 165 -7.91 7.10 0.31
N SER A 166 -7.45 7.80 1.36
CA SER A 166 -6.22 7.42 2.06
C SER A 166 -6.39 6.14 2.88
N VAL A 167 -7.58 5.95 3.50
CA VAL A 167 -7.94 4.71 4.21
C VAL A 167 -8.01 3.53 3.24
N HIS A 168 -8.65 3.72 2.10
CA HIS A 168 -8.73 2.70 1.05
C HIS A 168 -7.35 2.40 0.40
N LEU A 169 -6.50 3.40 0.22
CA LEU A 169 -5.14 3.15 -0.29
C LEU A 169 -4.31 2.35 0.73
N ALA A 170 -4.51 2.60 2.03
CA ALA A 170 -3.84 1.85 3.09
C ALA A 170 -4.28 0.37 3.11
N SER A 171 -5.57 0.07 2.88
CA SER A 171 -6.05 -1.31 2.79
C SER A 171 -5.42 -2.04 1.60
N GLN A 172 -5.43 -1.41 0.43
CA GLN A 172 -4.82 -1.96 -0.78
C GLN A 172 -3.33 -2.28 -0.55
N PHE A 173 -2.57 -1.32 -0.02
CA PHE A 173 -1.14 -1.49 0.21
C PHE A 173 -0.83 -2.57 1.26
N GLN A 174 -1.57 -2.62 2.38
CA GLN A 174 -1.42 -3.67 3.39
C GLN A 174 -1.71 -5.07 2.83
N SER A 175 -2.74 -5.20 1.98
CA SER A 175 -3.09 -6.48 1.36
C SER A 175 -2.02 -6.95 0.37
N VAL A 176 -1.41 -6.02 -0.38
CA VAL A 176 -0.25 -6.31 -1.23
C VAL A 176 0.93 -6.80 -0.39
N ILE A 177 1.33 -6.05 0.65
CA ILE A 177 2.43 -6.42 1.55
C ILE A 177 2.22 -7.82 2.12
N TYR A 178 1.02 -8.10 2.63
CA TYR A 178 0.70 -9.39 3.24
C TYR A 178 0.75 -10.54 2.22
N SER A 179 0.18 -10.35 1.04
CA SER A 179 0.16 -11.39 0.00
C SER A 179 1.57 -11.65 -0.56
N SER A 180 2.36 -10.61 -0.77
CA SER A 180 3.77 -10.73 -1.17
C SER A 180 4.61 -11.42 -0.08
N TYR A 181 4.35 -11.15 1.20
CA TYR A 181 5.01 -11.82 2.31
C TYR A 181 4.72 -13.32 2.30
N LEU A 182 3.45 -13.73 2.22
CA LEU A 182 3.07 -15.14 2.13
C LEU A 182 3.71 -15.83 0.92
N LEU A 183 3.72 -15.17 -0.24
CA LEU A 183 4.35 -15.69 -1.44
C LEU A 183 5.86 -15.89 -1.24
N SER A 184 6.55 -14.92 -0.65
CA SER A 184 7.99 -15.01 -0.37
C SER A 184 8.36 -16.14 0.59
N GLN A 185 7.45 -16.55 1.47
CA GLN A 185 7.65 -17.69 2.37
C GLN A 185 7.58 -19.02 1.63
N ILE A 186 6.63 -19.18 0.71
CA ILE A 186 6.48 -20.42 -0.06
C ILE A 186 7.65 -20.65 -1.00
N LEU A 187 8.17 -19.56 -1.57
CA LEU A 187 9.31 -19.59 -2.50
C LEU A 187 10.67 -19.67 -1.81
N ASP A 188 10.68 -19.78 -0.47
CA ASP A 188 11.89 -19.81 0.36
C ASP A 188 12.87 -18.68 0.00
N MET A 189 12.40 -17.44 0.09
CA MET A 189 13.16 -16.22 -0.22
C MET A 189 13.67 -15.57 1.09
N PRO A 190 14.78 -16.07 1.68
CA PRO A 190 15.19 -15.76 3.07
C PRO A 190 15.58 -14.29 3.32
N HIS A 191 15.87 -13.52 2.26
CA HIS A 191 16.42 -12.17 2.38
C HIS A 191 15.44 -11.04 2.04
N TYR A 192 14.17 -11.36 1.75
CA TYR A 192 13.19 -10.34 1.35
C TYR A 192 12.34 -9.91 2.54
N MET A 193 11.11 -10.42 2.63
CA MET A 193 10.15 -9.99 3.65
C MET A 193 10.33 -10.66 5.00
N GLN A 194 11.20 -11.69 5.07
CA GLN A 194 11.43 -12.49 6.27
C GLN A 194 12.48 -11.87 7.20
N LEU A 195 13.13 -10.78 6.80
CA LEU A 195 14.10 -10.06 7.62
C LEU A 195 13.44 -9.47 8.89
N PRO A 196 14.00 -9.70 10.10
CA PRO A 196 13.39 -9.29 11.35
C PRO A 196 13.04 -7.79 11.45
N GLY A 197 11.74 -7.51 11.56
CA GLY A 197 11.21 -6.16 11.75
C GLY A 197 11.11 -5.32 10.48
N ILE A 198 11.40 -5.88 9.29
CA ILE A 198 11.13 -5.20 8.01
C ILE A 198 9.63 -5.14 7.76
N LEU A 199 8.93 -6.28 7.81
CA LEU A 199 7.49 -6.35 7.58
C LEU A 199 6.69 -5.36 8.44
N ALA A 200 7.00 -5.27 9.73
CA ALA A 200 6.33 -4.37 10.67
C ALA A 200 6.57 -2.88 10.37
N ARG A 201 7.62 -2.55 9.60
CA ARG A 201 7.96 -1.17 9.21
C ARG A 201 7.61 -0.84 7.77
N LEU A 202 7.16 -1.80 6.95
CA LEU A 202 6.65 -1.53 5.60
C LEU A 202 5.37 -0.69 5.59
N TYR A 203 4.63 -0.66 6.69
CA TYR A 203 3.47 0.20 6.83
C TYR A 203 3.40 0.78 8.25
N HIS A 204 3.24 2.09 8.33
CA HIS A 204 2.97 2.80 9.58
C HIS A 204 1.80 3.77 9.39
N GLY A 205 0.63 3.46 9.94
CA GLY A 205 -0.62 4.18 9.66
C GLY A 205 -0.53 5.70 9.87
N THR A 206 0.07 6.15 10.97
CA THR A 206 0.23 7.60 11.22
C THR A 206 1.06 8.30 10.15
N TYR A 207 2.19 7.73 9.74
CA TYR A 207 3.02 8.28 8.66
C TYR A 207 2.27 8.22 7.34
N PHE A 208 1.63 7.09 7.04
CA PHE A 208 0.93 6.87 5.79
C PHE A 208 -0.13 7.93 5.53
N HIS A 209 -1.07 8.10 6.47
CA HIS A 209 -2.15 9.08 6.31
C HIS A 209 -1.65 10.52 6.31
N TYR A 210 -0.66 10.84 7.14
CA TYR A 210 -0.09 12.19 7.19
C TYR A 210 0.61 12.61 5.90
N TYR A 211 1.49 11.76 5.35
CA TYR A 211 2.24 12.12 4.14
C TYR A 211 1.38 12.08 2.88
N ILE A 212 0.37 11.21 2.82
CA ILE A 212 -0.63 11.25 1.75
C ILE A 212 -1.41 12.57 1.80
N ASP A 213 -1.84 13.02 2.98
CA ASP A 213 -2.57 14.28 3.11
C ASP A 213 -1.69 15.50 2.75
N LEU A 214 -0.44 15.53 3.20
CA LEU A 214 0.51 16.57 2.78
C LEU A 214 0.72 16.60 1.26
N ALA A 215 0.97 15.44 0.65
CA ALA A 215 1.21 15.32 -0.79
C ALA A 215 -0.05 15.68 -1.61
N ARG A 216 -1.24 15.27 -1.16
CA ARG A 216 -2.53 15.63 -1.77
C ARG A 216 -2.71 17.16 -1.81
N ASN A 217 -2.29 17.84 -0.75
CA ASN A 217 -2.35 19.30 -0.63
C ASN A 217 -1.19 20.03 -1.35
N GLY A 218 -0.41 19.33 -2.19
CA GLY A 218 0.68 19.92 -2.97
C GLY A 218 1.84 20.42 -2.10
N ALA A 219 2.14 19.73 -0.99
CA ALA A 219 3.37 20.00 -0.24
C ALA A 219 4.60 19.70 -1.11
N SER A 220 5.64 20.51 -0.96
CA SER A 220 6.94 20.21 -1.57
C SER A 220 7.58 18.99 -0.90
N ILE A 221 8.43 18.28 -1.64
CA ILE A 221 9.08 17.06 -1.14
C ILE A 221 10.06 17.41 -0.03
N GLY A 222 10.79 18.52 -0.15
CA GLY A 222 11.67 19.04 0.88
C GLY A 222 10.93 19.36 2.18
N LYS A 223 9.71 19.90 2.10
CA LYS A 223 8.84 20.06 3.28
C LYS A 223 8.46 18.72 3.91
N MET A 224 8.10 17.72 3.12
CA MET A 224 7.75 16.37 3.62
C MET A 224 8.97 15.62 4.19
N LEU A 225 10.16 15.90 3.67
CA LEU A 225 11.45 15.38 4.12
C LEU A 225 12.16 16.30 5.13
N LEU A 226 11.48 17.30 5.68
CA LEU A 226 12.04 18.19 6.69
C LEU A 226 12.55 17.37 7.89
N GLY A 227 13.71 17.78 8.43
CA GLY A 227 14.36 17.09 9.54
C GLY A 227 15.04 15.77 9.17
N THR A 228 15.21 15.46 7.88
CA THR A 228 16.03 14.33 7.41
C THR A 228 17.37 14.81 6.86
N SER A 229 18.37 13.93 6.88
CA SER A 229 19.69 14.22 6.31
C SER A 229 19.65 14.30 4.78
N ASP A 230 20.60 15.00 4.16
CA ASP A 230 20.69 15.06 2.69
C ASP A 230 20.95 13.69 2.07
N LYS A 231 21.66 12.80 2.78
CA LYS A 231 21.80 11.39 2.38
C LYS A 231 20.44 10.69 2.29
N PHE A 232 19.53 10.95 3.23
CA PHE A 232 18.18 10.38 3.20
C PHE A 232 17.35 10.94 2.05
N LYS A 233 17.48 12.24 1.75
CA LYS A 233 16.81 12.85 0.58
C LYS A 233 17.30 12.26 -0.74
N LEU A 234 18.61 12.07 -0.89
CA LEU A 234 19.19 11.39 -2.05
C LEU A 234 18.71 9.94 -2.15
N PHE A 235 18.70 9.22 -1.03
CA PHE A 235 18.18 7.86 -0.96
C PHE A 235 16.70 7.79 -1.38
N PHE A 236 15.86 8.70 -0.89
CA PHE A 236 14.48 8.84 -1.33
C PHE A 236 14.37 9.01 -2.85
N CYS A 237 15.15 9.93 -3.45
CA CYS A 237 15.13 10.16 -4.90
C CYS A 237 15.52 8.90 -5.67
N SER A 238 16.56 8.17 -5.22
CA SER A 238 16.98 6.91 -5.85
C SER A 238 15.90 5.84 -5.78
N VAL A 239 15.30 5.63 -4.59
CA VAL A 239 14.22 4.65 -4.42
C VAL A 239 13.00 5.02 -5.25
N TYR A 240 12.61 6.29 -5.27
CA TYR A 240 11.47 6.75 -6.07
C TYR A 240 11.69 6.51 -7.57
N LYS A 241 12.87 6.87 -8.10
CA LYS A 241 13.23 6.63 -9.50
C LYS A 241 13.14 5.15 -9.85
N VAL A 242 13.60 4.29 -8.97
CA VAL A 242 13.60 2.84 -9.18
C VAL A 242 12.21 2.23 -9.08
N ILE A 243 11.35 2.76 -8.22
CA ILE A 243 9.95 2.35 -8.16
C ILE A 243 9.22 2.74 -9.43
N LEU A 244 9.53 3.90 -10.02
CA LEU A 244 8.88 4.36 -11.23
C LEU A 244 9.52 3.91 -12.54
N ALA A 245 10.74 3.37 -12.52
CA ALA A 245 11.42 2.92 -13.74
C ALA A 245 10.52 1.99 -14.56
N ASP A 246 10.25 2.39 -15.80
CA ASP A 246 9.37 1.71 -16.78
C ASP A 246 7.88 1.70 -16.41
N LEU A 247 7.48 2.43 -15.36
CA LEU A 247 6.13 2.52 -14.81
C LEU A 247 5.64 3.98 -14.71
N GLU A 248 6.34 4.95 -15.30
CA GLU A 248 5.96 6.37 -15.20
C GLU A 248 4.57 6.65 -15.80
N GLN A 249 4.23 5.96 -16.90
CA GLN A 249 2.94 6.11 -17.58
C GLN A 249 1.79 5.40 -16.86
N ASP A 250 2.12 4.49 -15.94
CA ASP A 250 1.16 3.72 -15.14
C ASP A 250 0.62 4.54 -13.96
N VAL A 251 1.28 5.65 -13.64
CA VAL A 251 0.87 6.60 -12.60
C VAL A 251 0.16 7.79 -13.21
N GLN A 252 -0.95 8.20 -12.61
CA GLN A 252 -1.71 9.37 -13.06
C GLN A 252 -1.06 10.68 -12.55
N PRO A 253 -0.61 11.59 -13.45
CA PRO A 253 0.05 12.81 -13.04
C PRO A 253 -0.96 13.85 -12.53
N VAL A 254 -0.76 14.34 -11.30
CA VAL A 254 -1.55 15.44 -10.70
C VAL A 254 -0.68 16.67 -10.47
N PHE A 255 0.55 16.46 -10.01
CA PHE A 255 1.52 17.50 -9.68
C PHE A 255 2.84 17.30 -10.45
N ASP A 256 3.49 18.39 -10.83
CA ASP A 256 4.85 18.38 -11.40
C ASP A 256 5.88 18.35 -10.26
N TYR A 257 6.19 17.14 -9.77
CA TYR A 257 7.26 16.92 -8.80
C TYR A 257 8.60 16.84 -9.54
N ARG A 258 9.35 17.96 -9.57
CA ARG A 258 10.64 18.08 -10.28
C ARG A 258 11.79 17.40 -9.53
N LEU A 259 11.74 16.07 -9.50
CA LEU A 259 12.61 15.18 -8.72
C LEU A 259 14.03 15.02 -9.28
N GLU A 260 14.29 15.55 -10.47
CA GLU A 260 15.58 15.45 -11.14
C GLU A 260 16.64 16.40 -10.57
N GLN A 261 16.22 17.46 -9.86
CA GLN A 261 17.09 18.50 -9.33
C GLN A 261 16.85 18.66 -7.83
N GLN A 262 17.87 18.39 -7.02
CA GLN A 262 17.77 18.40 -5.56
C GLN A 262 17.36 19.78 -5.01
N ASP A 263 17.81 20.86 -5.68
CA ASP A 263 17.46 22.25 -5.35
C ASP A 263 15.97 22.57 -5.56
N LEU A 264 15.26 21.74 -6.31
CA LEU A 264 13.83 21.92 -6.59
C LEU A 264 12.93 21.16 -5.61
N LEU A 265 13.49 20.33 -4.72
CA LEU A 265 12.68 19.58 -3.75
C LEU A 265 11.87 20.49 -2.83
N ASP A 266 12.40 21.68 -2.51
CA ASP A 266 11.73 22.65 -1.65
C ASP A 266 10.63 23.44 -2.37
N GLN A 267 10.62 23.44 -3.70
CA GLN A 267 9.62 24.16 -4.49
C GLN A 267 8.27 23.46 -4.42
N LYS A 268 7.20 24.24 -4.25
CA LYS A 268 5.85 23.71 -4.32
C LYS A 268 5.58 23.20 -5.75
N PRO A 269 5.14 21.94 -5.91
CA PRO A 269 4.89 21.40 -7.23
C PRO A 269 3.71 22.11 -7.88
N LYS A 270 3.78 22.30 -9.20
CA LYS A 270 2.68 22.88 -9.98
C LYS A 270 1.62 21.81 -10.23
N ARG A 271 0.34 22.11 -10.02
CA ARG A 271 -0.74 21.20 -10.39
C ARG A 271 -0.91 21.18 -11.92
N LEU A 272 -0.90 20.00 -12.53
CA LEU A 272 -0.91 19.81 -13.98
C LEU A 272 -2.32 19.93 -14.57
N HIS A 273 -3.35 19.52 -13.81
CA HIS A 273 -4.75 19.69 -14.18
C HIS A 273 -5.49 20.45 -13.06
N PRO A 274 -5.92 21.71 -13.30
CA PRO A 274 -6.73 22.43 -12.33
C PRO A 274 -8.10 21.76 -12.19
N ASN A 275 -8.52 21.45 -10.95
CA ASN A 275 -9.89 21.01 -10.71
C ASN A 275 -10.86 22.14 -11.11
N PRO A 276 -11.84 21.91 -12.00
CA PRO A 276 -12.82 22.94 -12.34
C PRO A 276 -13.62 23.43 -11.11
N HIS A 277 -13.72 22.61 -10.05
CA HIS A 277 -14.50 22.91 -8.85
C HIS A 277 -13.82 23.76 -7.77
N GLU A 278 -12.50 24.02 -7.82
CA GLU A 278 -11.81 24.81 -6.77
C GLU A 278 -11.76 26.32 -7.06
N SER A 279 -12.39 26.79 -8.15
CA SER A 279 -12.44 28.21 -8.51
C SER A 279 -13.54 29.01 -7.80
N VAL A 280 -14.33 28.41 -6.89
CA VAL A 280 -15.29 29.15 -6.07
C VAL A 280 -14.59 29.66 -4.80
N LYS A 281 -14.08 30.89 -4.91
CA LYS A 281 -13.62 31.73 -3.80
C LYS A 281 -14.45 31.50 -2.52
N LYS A 282 -13.81 31.00 -1.45
CA LYS A 282 -14.34 31.02 -0.08
C LYS A 282 -14.66 32.47 0.32
N LYS A 283 -15.90 32.91 0.11
CA LYS A 283 -16.45 34.08 0.81
C LYS A 283 -16.60 33.69 2.28
N LYS A 284 -15.80 34.33 3.15
CA LYS A 284 -15.93 34.30 4.61
C LYS A 284 -17.40 34.45 5.01
N LYS A 285 -18.00 33.42 5.59
CA LYS A 285 -19.21 33.55 6.41
C LYS A 285 -18.79 33.48 7.88
N LYS A 286 -19.10 34.55 8.61
CA LYS A 286 -18.87 34.73 10.04
C LYS A 286 -19.64 33.69 10.85
N ASN A 287 -19.03 33.32 11.98
CA ASN A 287 -19.53 32.50 13.08
C ASN A 287 -20.95 32.84 13.55
N THR A 288 -21.66 31.80 13.99
CA THR A 288 -22.49 31.83 15.21
C THR A 288 -22.47 30.46 15.88
N ILE A 289 -22.25 30.47 17.20
CA ILE A 289 -22.13 29.34 18.13
C ILE A 289 -23.48 29.12 18.82
N SER A 290 -23.89 27.86 19.04
CA SER A 290 -24.45 27.30 20.31
C SER A 290 -24.94 25.85 20.06
N LYS A 291 -24.22 24.83 20.57
CA LYS A 291 -24.44 24.05 21.81
C LYS A 291 -25.69 23.15 21.82
N ALA A 292 -25.48 21.82 21.86
CA ALA A 292 -25.82 20.96 23.01
C ALA A 292 -25.44 19.48 22.76
N ASP A 293 -24.74 18.91 23.74
CA ASP A 293 -24.45 17.47 23.91
C ASP A 293 -25.71 16.63 24.10
N ILE A 294 -25.77 15.45 23.47
CA ILE A 294 -26.39 14.26 24.08
C ILE A 294 -25.46 13.07 23.82
N LYS A 295 -24.80 12.62 24.89
CA LYS A 295 -24.11 11.32 24.97
C LYS A 295 -25.14 10.20 24.99
N ASN A 296 -25.01 9.25 24.08
CA ASN A 296 -25.50 7.89 24.27
C ASN A 296 -24.44 6.91 23.75
N THR A 297 -23.64 6.39 24.67
CA THR A 297 -22.65 5.35 24.47
C THR A 297 -23.34 3.99 24.35
N ASN A 298 -23.46 3.50 23.12
CA ASN A 298 -23.61 2.08 22.84
C ASN A 298 -22.52 1.70 21.83
N ALA A 299 -21.64 0.77 22.22
CA ALA A 299 -20.49 0.34 21.44
C ALA A 299 -20.84 -0.26 20.06
N PHE A 300 -22.11 -0.60 19.83
CA PHE A 300 -22.62 -1.10 18.56
C PHE A 300 -23.14 -0.02 17.58
N ASN A 301 -23.34 1.23 18.03
CA ASN A 301 -23.72 2.34 17.12
C ASN A 301 -22.51 2.95 16.38
N VAL A 302 -21.29 2.62 16.79
CA VAL A 302 -20.06 3.05 16.10
C VAL A 302 -19.82 2.21 14.82
N LEU A 303 -20.48 1.07 14.68
CA LEU A 303 -20.31 0.16 13.54
C LEU A 303 -21.40 0.27 12.47
N SER A 304 -22.53 0.94 12.75
CA SER A 304 -23.72 0.86 11.89
C SER A 304 -24.13 2.15 11.19
N PHE A 305 -23.56 3.31 11.50
CA PHE A 305 -23.88 4.54 10.78
C PHE A 305 -22.65 5.43 10.58
N GLY A 306 -22.23 5.51 9.31
CA GLY A 306 -21.57 6.68 8.74
C GLY A 306 -20.30 7.13 9.44
N CYS A 307 -19.16 6.54 9.05
CA CYS A 307 -17.99 7.39 8.88
C CYS A 307 -18.40 8.52 7.92
N THR A 308 -18.68 9.71 8.44
CA THR A 308 -18.71 10.92 7.63
C THR A 308 -17.29 11.14 7.15
N PHE A 309 -17.01 10.59 5.97
CA PHE A 309 -15.79 10.90 5.26
C PHE A 309 -15.99 12.25 4.60
N ASP A 310 -15.28 13.27 5.08
CA ASP A 310 -15.13 14.50 4.32
C ASP A 310 -14.38 14.17 3.01
N GLU A 311 -14.94 14.59 1.88
CA GLU A 311 -14.35 14.49 0.52
C GLU A 311 -12.83 14.79 0.46
#